data_AF-A0A1I5S971-F1
#
_entry.id   AF-A0A1I5S971-F1
#
_cell.length_a   1.000
_cell.length_b   1.000
_cell.length_c   1.000
_cell.angle_alpha   90.00
_cell.angle_beta   90.00
_cell.angle_gamma   90.00
#
_symmetry.space_group_name_H-M   'P 1'
#
loop_
_entity.id
_entity.type
_entity.pdbx_description
1 polymer ?
#
loop_
_entity_poly.entity_id
_entity_poly.type
_entity_poly.pdbx_seq_one_letter_code
_entity_poly.pdbx_strand_id
1 'polypeptide(L)'
;MSDGLEYEPKFADESRPVAKRRSKARTLTEIRSLARSHAGTAIKVLVGIMRDGDATPAARASAANAILERGYGKAAQPIENGEDGVLELIHRIERIIVHPHKSGAEVS
;
A
#
# COMPACT_ATOMS: atom_id res chain seq x y z
N MET A 1 50.18 63.23 13.58
CA MET A 1 50.26 62.11 14.54
C MET A 1 49.22 61.10 14.11
N SER A 2 49.65 60.09 13.35
CA SER A 2 48.80 59.05 12.80
C SER A 2 48.77 57.92 13.81
N ASP A 3 47.65 57.75 14.51
CA ASP A 3 47.50 56.64 15.46
C ASP A 3 46.74 55.51 14.77
N GLY A 4 47.47 54.42 14.51
CA GLY A 4 46.98 53.24 13.82
C GLY A 4 46.08 52.44 14.74
N LEU A 5 44.76 52.57 14.57
CA LEU A 5 43.80 51.65 15.17
C LEU A 5 43.74 50.37 14.32
N GLU A 6 44.67 49.45 14.56
CA GLU A 6 44.52 48.06 14.15
C GLU A 6 43.35 47.44 14.94
N TYR A 7 42.21 47.33 14.26
CA TYR A 7 41.08 46.56 14.76
C TYR A 7 41.31 45.09 14.41
N GLU A 8 41.82 44.31 15.37
CA GLU A 8 41.88 42.85 15.30
C GLU A 8 40.45 42.28 15.46
N PRO A 9 39.84 41.69 14.43
CA PRO A 9 38.51 41.14 14.56
C PRO A 9 38.58 39.84 15.36
N LYS A 10 38.13 39.88 16.61
CA LYS A 10 37.91 38.66 17.40
C LYS A 10 36.71 37.92 16.84
N PHE A 11 36.99 36.95 15.98
CA PHE A 11 36.01 35.94 15.59
C PHE A 11 35.70 35.09 16.82
N ALA A 12 34.74 35.55 17.63
CA ALA A 12 34.14 34.73 18.66
C ALA A 12 33.52 33.51 17.96
N ASP A 13 34.02 32.32 18.32
CA ASP A 13 33.45 31.04 17.94
C ASP A 13 32.10 30.87 18.65
N GLU A 14 31.08 31.55 18.12
CA GLU A 14 29.71 31.40 18.56
C GLU A 14 29.18 30.06 18.04
N SER A 15 29.43 29.03 18.84
CA SER A 15 28.67 27.78 18.98
C SER A 15 27.57 27.59 17.93
N ARG A 16 27.93 26.98 16.79
CA ARG A 16 26.96 26.57 15.78
C ARG A 16 25.97 25.56 16.40
N PRO A 17 24.64 25.77 16.29
CA PRO A 17 23.69 24.77 16.78
C PRO A 17 23.87 23.48 15.97
N VAL A 18 24.25 22.38 16.64
CA VAL A 18 24.30 21.05 16.03
C VAL A 18 22.89 20.72 15.57
N ALA A 19 22.67 20.80 14.26
CA ALA A 19 21.38 20.50 13.65
C ALA A 19 20.99 19.06 14.00
N LYS A 20 20.02 18.91 14.93
CA LYS A 20 19.45 17.62 15.30
C LYS A 20 18.90 16.99 14.03
N ARG A 21 19.51 15.89 13.56
CA ARG A 21 19.07 15.17 12.36
C ARG A 21 17.59 14.82 12.53
N ARG A 22 16.73 15.50 11.78
CA ARG A 22 15.31 15.13 11.69
C ARG A 22 15.26 13.77 11.00
N SER A 23 14.60 12.79 11.61
CA SER A 23 14.35 11.50 10.97
C SER A 23 13.64 11.74 9.65
N LYS A 24 14.12 11.11 8.57
CA LYS A 24 13.50 11.21 7.25
C LYS A 24 12.01 10.85 7.34
N ALA A 25 11.14 11.70 6.81
CA ALA A 25 9.71 11.40 6.72
C ALA A 25 9.50 10.18 5.81
N ARG A 26 8.61 9.27 6.21
CA ARG A 26 8.30 8.09 5.39
C ARG A 26 7.58 8.51 4.12
N THR A 27 7.93 7.86 3.03
CA THR A 27 7.24 7.95 1.74
C THR A 27 5.87 7.28 1.81
N LEU A 28 4.97 7.64 0.90
CA LEU A 28 3.65 7.00 0.80
C LEU A 28 3.75 5.49 0.55
N THR A 29 4.75 5.05 -0.22
CA THR A 29 4.99 3.63 -0.48
C THR A 29 5.36 2.88 0.79
N GLU A 30 6.24 3.45 1.62
CA GLU A 30 6.62 2.86 2.91
C GLU A 30 5.44 2.79 3.89
N ILE A 31 4.60 3.82 3.94
CA ILE A 31 3.38 3.82 4.76
C ILE A 31 2.43 2.72 4.31
N ARG A 32 2.18 2.60 3.00
CA ARG A 32 1.29 1.57 2.44
C ARG A 32 1.86 0.16 2.65
N SER A 33 3.18 0.00 2.57
CA SER A 33 3.84 -1.29 2.84
C SER A 33 3.66 -1.69 4.32
N LEU A 34 3.91 -0.76 5.24
CA LEU A 34 3.66 -0.98 6.66
C LEU A 34 2.19 -1.31 6.95
N ALA A 35 1.24 -0.60 6.32
CA ALA A 35 -0.18 -0.90 6.52
C ALA A 35 -0.52 -2.34 6.09
N ARG A 36 0.04 -2.82 4.97
CA ARG A 36 -0.16 -4.20 4.50
C ARG A 36 0.44 -5.23 5.44
N SER A 37 1.58 -4.94 6.08
CA SER A 37 2.18 -5.89 7.02
C SER A 37 1.29 -6.14 8.25
N HIS A 38 0.41 -5.20 8.60
CA HIS A 38 -0.58 -5.38 9.67
C HIS A 38 -1.84 -6.14 9.27
N ALA A 39 -2.04 -6.47 7.99
CA ALA A 39 -3.27 -7.09 7.50
C ALA A 39 -3.61 -8.41 8.23
N GLY A 40 -2.60 -9.27 8.48
CA GLY A 40 -2.80 -10.52 9.21
C GLY A 40 -3.26 -10.31 10.65
N THR A 41 -2.69 -9.34 11.36
CA THR A 41 -3.11 -8.99 12.73
C THR A 41 -4.51 -8.37 12.73
N ALA A 42 -4.81 -7.49 11.77
CA ALA A 42 -6.14 -6.90 11.63
C ALA A 42 -7.22 -7.98 11.43
N ILE A 43 -6.97 -9.01 10.60
CA ILE A 43 -7.89 -10.14 10.43
C ILE A 43 -8.09 -10.89 11.75
N LYS A 44 -7.02 -11.15 12.51
CA LYS A 44 -7.13 -11.81 13.83
C LYS A 44 -7.99 -11.01 14.81
N VAL A 45 -7.85 -9.68 14.83
CA VAL A 45 -8.68 -8.80 15.65
C VAL A 45 -10.16 -8.89 15.25
N LEU A 46 -10.47 -8.87 13.95
CA LEU A 46 -11.85 -9.02 13.48
C LEU A 46 -12.44 -10.38 13.88
N VAL A 47 -11.67 -11.46 13.75
CA VAL A 47 -12.10 -12.80 14.21
C VAL A 47 -12.32 -12.81 15.73
N GLY A 48 -11.47 -12.12 16.50
CA GLY A 48 -11.64 -11.94 17.94
C GLY A 48 -12.96 -11.25 18.28
N ILE A 49 -13.20 -10.07 17.70
CA ILE A 49 -14.45 -9.31 17.90
C ILE A 49 -15.67 -10.16 17.52
N MET A 50 -15.62 -10.86 16.38
CA MET A 50 -16.73 -11.71 15.91
C MET A 50 -17.07 -12.84 16.89
N ARG A 51 -16.08 -13.34 17.66
CA ARG A 51 -16.24 -14.44 18.62
C ARG A 51 -16.49 -13.97 20.06
N ASP A 52 -16.37 -12.67 20.31
CA ASP A 52 -16.50 -12.09 21.64
C ASP A 52 -17.99 -11.97 22.03
N GLY A 53 -18.37 -12.66 23.11
CA GLY A 53 -19.72 -12.63 23.67
C GLY A 53 -20.09 -11.26 24.24
N ASP A 54 -19.11 -10.51 24.73
CA ASP A 54 -19.30 -9.21 25.37
C ASP A 54 -19.34 -8.05 24.34
N ALA A 55 -18.86 -8.31 23.12
CA ALA A 55 -18.98 -7.33 22.02
C ALA A 55 -20.45 -7.09 21.65
N THR A 56 -20.76 -5.87 21.23
CA THR A 56 -22.12 -5.54 20.78
C THR A 56 -22.51 -6.38 19.56
N PRO A 57 -23.79 -6.74 19.38
CA PRO A 57 -24.23 -7.47 18.20
C PRO A 57 -23.83 -6.79 16.88
N ALA A 58 -23.88 -5.46 16.82
CA ALA A 58 -23.48 -4.68 15.66
C ALA A 58 -21.97 -4.77 15.37
N ALA A 59 -21.11 -4.77 16.41
CA ALA A 59 -19.67 -4.93 16.25
C ALA A 59 -19.32 -6.32 15.68
N ARG A 60 -19.98 -7.38 16.17
CA ARG A 60 -19.81 -8.74 15.64
C ARG A 60 -20.24 -8.85 14.18
N ALA A 61 -21.41 -8.31 13.83
CA ALA A 61 -21.92 -8.30 12.46
C ALA A 61 -20.98 -7.55 11.52
N SER A 62 -20.46 -6.40 11.96
CA SER A 62 -19.51 -5.59 11.19
C SER A 62 -18.19 -6.33 10.98
N ALA A 63 -17.68 -7.01 12.01
CA ALA A 63 -16.47 -7.81 11.91
C ALA A 63 -16.64 -9.00 10.96
N ALA A 64 -17.78 -9.69 11.03
CA ALA A 64 -18.12 -10.80 10.13
C ALA A 64 -18.21 -10.34 8.66
N ASN A 65 -18.94 -9.25 8.39
CA ASN A 65 -19.04 -8.69 7.04
C ASN A 65 -17.67 -8.31 6.47
N ALA A 66 -16.82 -7.65 7.28
CA ALA A 66 -15.48 -7.28 6.85
C ALA A 66 -14.59 -8.50 6.50
N ILE A 67 -14.82 -9.67 7.10
CA ILE A 67 -14.12 -10.91 6.73
C ILE A 67 -14.68 -11.46 5.42
N LEU A 68 -16.00 -11.52 5.28
CA LEU A 68 -16.67 -12.07 4.09
C LEU A 68 -16.31 -11.28 2.82
N GLU A 69 -16.35 -9.95 2.88
CA GLU A 69 -16.01 -9.08 1.75
C GLU A 69 -14.58 -9.33 1.20
N ARG A 70 -13.67 -9.82 2.05
CA ARG A 70 -12.29 -10.12 1.66
C ARG A 70 -12.09 -11.55 1.16
N GLY A 71 -12.84 -12.51 1.72
CA GLY A 71 -12.74 -13.92 1.34
C GLY A 71 -13.54 -14.28 0.08
N TYR A 72 -14.68 -13.64 -0.11
CA TYR A 72 -15.64 -13.96 -1.17
C TYR A 72 -15.90 -12.81 -2.14
N GLY A 73 -15.33 -11.63 -1.87
CA GLY A 73 -15.60 -10.41 -2.63
C GLY A 73 -16.90 -9.75 -2.22
N LYS A 74 -17.21 -8.61 -2.87
CA LYS A 74 -18.53 -7.97 -2.72
C LYS A 74 -19.54 -8.66 -3.62
N ALA A 75 -20.80 -8.68 -3.20
CA ALA A 75 -21.91 -9.13 -4.04
C ALA A 75 -21.85 -8.38 -5.39
N ALA A 76 -21.98 -9.14 -6.48
CA ALA A 76 -22.05 -8.56 -7.83
C ALA A 76 -23.14 -7.49 -7.82
N GLN A 77 -22.74 -6.24 -8.09
CA GLN A 77 -23.72 -5.16 -8.19
C GLN A 77 -24.60 -5.46 -9.40
N PRO A 78 -25.93 -5.37 -9.28
CA PRO A 78 -26.80 -5.39 -10.44
C PRO A 78 -26.34 -4.28 -11.39
N ILE A 79 -26.01 -4.64 -12.62
CA ILE A 79 -25.80 -3.65 -13.66
C ILE A 79 -27.20 -3.13 -14.00
N GLU A 80 -27.50 -1.91 -13.56
CA GLU A 80 -28.71 -1.20 -14.01
C GLU A 80 -28.47 -0.84 -15.48
N ASN A 81 -29.04 -1.65 -16.37
CA ASN A 81 -29.10 -1.30 -17.79
C ASN A 81 -30.05 -0.10 -17.89
N GLY A 82 -29.49 1.11 -18.03
CA GLY A 82 -30.26 2.25 -18.50
C GLY A 82 -30.95 1.87 -19.82
N GLU A 83 -32.21 2.29 -19.98
CA GLU A 83 -32.99 2.11 -21.19
C GLU A 83 -32.09 2.38 -22.42
N ASP A 84 -31.93 1.38 -23.28
CA ASP A 84 -31.15 1.38 -24.53
C ASP A 84 -29.62 1.11 -24.48
N GLY A 85 -29.14 0.26 -23.58
CA GLY A 85 -27.75 -0.20 -23.58
C GLY A 85 -27.58 -1.71 -23.46
N VAL A 86 -27.75 -2.47 -24.54
CA VAL A 86 -27.30 -3.87 -24.60
C VAL A 86 -25.78 -3.88 -24.44
N LEU A 87 -25.28 -4.19 -23.23
CA LEU A 87 -23.86 -4.44 -23.03
C LEU A 87 -23.54 -5.85 -23.52
N GLU A 88 -23.24 -5.99 -24.81
CA GLU A 88 -22.55 -7.18 -25.31
C GLU A 88 -21.12 -7.17 -24.77
N LEU A 89 -20.92 -7.83 -23.62
CA LEU A 89 -19.59 -8.04 -23.05
C LEU A 89 -18.84 -9.09 -23.87
N ILE A 90 -18.40 -8.73 -25.09
CA ILE A 90 -17.61 -9.63 -25.95
C ILE A 90 -16.15 -9.58 -25.49
N HIS A 91 -15.78 -10.49 -24.59
CA HIS A 91 -14.37 -10.82 -24.36
C HIS A 91 -13.96 -11.97 -25.29
N ARG A 92 -13.27 -11.65 -26.39
CA ARG A 92 -12.61 -12.66 -27.24
C ARG A 92 -11.20 -12.89 -26.71
N ILE A 93 -10.96 -14.07 -26.13
CA ILE A 93 -9.63 -14.52 -25.71
C ILE A 93 -9.13 -15.55 -26.72
N GLU A 94 -8.02 -15.27 -27.39
CA GLU A 94 -7.35 -16.22 -28.30
C GLU A 94 -6.10 -16.80 -27.64
N ARG A 95 -5.95 -18.13 -27.67
CA ARG A 95 -4.73 -18.82 -27.28
C ARG A 95 -4.01 -19.33 -28.53
N ILE A 96 -2.82 -18.80 -28.79
CA ILE A 96 -1.92 -19.30 -29.84
C ILE A 96 -0.94 -20.27 -29.18
N ILE A 97 -1.02 -21.56 -29.54
CA ILE A 97 -0.06 -22.57 -29.11
C ILE A 97 1.10 -22.55 -30.11
N VAL A 98 2.23 -21.94 -29.70
CA VAL A 98 3.48 -22.04 -30.44
C VAL A 98 4.20 -23.31 -30.01
N HIS A 99 4.35 -24.26 -30.93
CA HIS A 99 5.25 -25.38 -30.72
C HIS A 99 6.68 -24.87 -30.89
N PRO A 100 7.57 -25.06 -29.90
CA PRO A 100 8.96 -24.68 -30.08
C PRO A 100 9.55 -25.48 -31.25
N HIS A 101 10.29 -24.80 -32.11
CA HIS A 101 11.06 -25.47 -33.15
C HIS A 101 11.96 -26.52 -32.49
N LYS A 102 11.87 -27.77 -32.97
CA LYS A 102 12.88 -28.78 -32.63
C LYS A 102 14.20 -28.28 -33.21
N SER A 103 15.07 -27.71 -32.37
CA SER A 103 16.48 -27.57 -32.73
C SER A 103 17.03 -28.99 -32.88
N GLY A 104 17.53 -29.31 -34.08
CA GLY A 104 18.06 -30.62 -34.48
C GLY A 104 19.14 -31.16 -33.54
N ALA A 105 19.61 -32.39 -33.70
CA ALA A 105 19.74 -33.13 -34.94
C ALA A 105 19.91 -34.62 -34.63
N GLU A 106 19.40 -35.47 -35.52
CA GLU A 106 20.06 -36.74 -35.77
C GLU A 106 21.43 -36.44 -36.37
N VAL A 107 22.48 -36.92 -35.70
CA VAL A 107 23.80 -37.11 -36.31
C VAL A 107 24.32 -38.47 -35.86
N SER A 108 23.97 -39.52 -36.62
CA SER A 108 24.81 -40.64 -37.08
C SER A 108 23.93 -41.81 -37.48
#